data_AF-A0A7S1NSY7-F1
#
_entry.id   AF-A0A7S1NSY7-F1
#
_cell.length_a   1.000
_cell.length_b   1.000
_cell.length_c   1.000
_cell.angle_alpha   90.00
_cell.angle_beta   90.00
_cell.angle_gamma   90.00
#
_symmetry.space_group_name_H-M   'P 1'
#
loop_
_entity.id
_entity.type
_entity.pdbx_description
1 polymer ?
#
loop_
_entity_poly.entity_id
_entity_poly.type
_entity_poly.pdbx_seq_one_letter_code
_entity_poly.pdbx_strand_id
1 'polypeptide(L)'
;TVLAIGNPFGLDHTLTTGVLSGTERSIQGLSGKPISGVIQHDAAINPGNSGGPLLNSSGEVIGINSQIMSSSRSSAGIGFAVPINTVKVIVDELIAHGKITRAALGVVLGSKETLELVAQDSGIP
;
A
#
# COMPACT_ATOMS: atom_id res chain seq x y z
N THR A 1 12.98 9.36 8.07
CA THR A 1 12.73 8.27 9.02
C THR A 1 11.26 7.95 9.06
N VAL A 2 10.92 6.69 9.22
CA VAL A 2 9.55 6.25 9.49
C VAL A 2 9.51 5.43 10.77
N LEU A 3 8.37 5.46 11.47
CA LEU A 3 8.12 4.72 12.69
C LEU A 3 6.87 3.87 12.49
N ALA A 4 6.98 2.56 12.60
CA ALA A 4 5.84 1.64 12.55
C ALA A 4 5.44 1.22 13.96
N ILE A 5 4.16 1.33 14.28
CA ILE A 5 3.61 0.95 15.59
C ILE A 5 2.61 -0.19 15.40
N GLY A 6 2.64 -1.17 16.30
CA GLY A 6 1.72 -2.30 16.28
C GLY A 6 1.77 -3.19 17.51
N ASN A 7 1.10 -4.34 17.41
CA ASN A 7 1.11 -5.40 18.41
C ASN A 7 1.58 -6.73 17.77
N PRO A 8 2.85 -6.85 17.37
CA PRO A 8 3.37 -8.08 16.79
C PRO A 8 3.40 -9.21 17.82
N PHE A 9 2.91 -10.39 17.42
CA PHE A 9 2.90 -11.61 18.24
C PHE A 9 2.17 -11.50 19.60
N GLY A 10 1.28 -10.51 19.77
CA GLY A 10 0.61 -10.28 21.06
C GLY A 10 1.49 -9.58 22.10
N LEU A 11 2.66 -9.04 21.69
CA LEU A 11 3.48 -8.16 22.50
C LEU A 11 2.93 -6.73 22.38
N ASP A 12 2.32 -6.24 23.45
CA ASP A 12 1.71 -4.92 23.48
C ASP A 12 2.71 -3.82 23.07
N HIS A 13 2.24 -2.90 22.21
CA HIS A 13 2.88 -1.63 21.87
C HIS A 13 4.35 -1.73 21.40
N THR A 14 4.60 -2.47 20.32
CA THR A 14 5.92 -2.47 19.67
C THR A 14 6.05 -1.28 18.71
N LEU A 15 7.21 -0.64 18.75
CA LEU A 15 7.64 0.38 17.80
C LEU A 15 8.89 -0.10 17.07
N THR A 16 8.90 0.03 15.75
CA THR A 16 10.10 -0.18 14.92
C THR A 16 10.37 1.04 14.06
N THR A 17 11.65 1.26 13.72
CA THR A 17 12.09 2.42 12.95
C THR A 17 12.78 1.98 11.67
N GLY A 18 12.72 2.84 10.66
CA GLY A 18 13.37 2.63 9.37
C GLY A 18 13.37 3.89 8.52
N VAL A 19 13.52 3.72 7.21
CA VAL A 19 13.44 4.75 6.19
C VAL A 19 12.35 4.41 5.17
N LEU A 20 11.86 5.44 4.50
CA LEU A 20 11.03 5.27 3.31
C LEU A 20 11.96 4.86 2.15
N SER A 21 11.73 3.68 1.60
CA SER A 21 12.59 3.08 0.56
C SER A 21 12.03 3.29 -0.86
N GLY A 22 10.76 3.64 -0.98
CA GLY A 22 10.12 3.96 -2.26
C GLY A 22 8.64 4.29 -2.11
N THR A 23 8.09 4.90 -3.15
CA THR A 23 6.67 5.20 -3.31
C THR A 23 6.14 4.56 -4.59
N GLU A 24 4.83 4.65 -4.83
CA GLU A 24 4.20 4.18 -6.06
C GLU A 24 4.43 2.68 -6.36
N ARG A 25 4.54 1.87 -5.30
CA ARG A 25 4.60 0.41 -5.45
C ARG A 25 3.19 -0.16 -5.62
N SER A 26 3.11 -1.35 -6.21
CA SER A 26 1.88 -2.13 -6.28
C SER A 26 2.07 -3.46 -5.58
N ILE A 27 1.15 -3.81 -4.70
CA ILE A 27 1.14 -5.09 -3.98
C ILE A 27 -0.17 -5.82 -4.24
N GLN A 28 -0.17 -7.14 -4.08
CA GLN A 28 -1.41 -7.89 -4.14
C GLN A 28 -2.18 -7.75 -2.83
N GLY A 29 -3.43 -7.29 -2.91
CA GLY A 29 -4.34 -7.25 -1.77
C GLY A 29 -4.92 -8.63 -1.47
N LEU A 30 -5.51 -8.77 -0.27
CA LEU A 30 -6.12 -10.03 0.20
C LEU A 30 -7.25 -10.55 -0.71
N SER A 31 -7.92 -9.65 -1.46
CA SER A 31 -8.97 -10.00 -2.43
C SER A 31 -8.42 -10.38 -3.80
N GLY A 32 -7.10 -10.53 -3.95
CA GLY A 32 -6.42 -10.76 -5.23
C GLY A 32 -6.28 -9.51 -6.10
N LYS A 33 -6.97 -8.41 -5.77
CA LYS A 33 -6.87 -7.13 -6.47
C LYS A 33 -5.60 -6.39 -6.07
N PRO A 34 -4.89 -5.76 -7.02
CA PRO A 34 -3.72 -4.96 -6.70
C PRO A 34 -4.10 -3.73 -5.87
N ILE A 35 -3.23 -3.37 -4.94
CA ILE A 35 -3.24 -2.11 -4.19
C ILE A 35 -2.05 -1.31 -4.72
N SER A 36 -2.35 -0.31 -5.55
CA SER A 36 -1.35 0.59 -6.13
C SER A 36 -1.05 1.76 -5.21
N GLY A 37 0.07 2.43 -5.45
CA GLY A 37 0.45 3.65 -4.74
C GLY A 37 0.96 3.41 -3.32
N VAL A 38 1.35 2.18 -2.95
CA VAL A 38 1.78 1.91 -1.57
C VAL A 38 3.17 2.47 -1.29
N ILE A 39 3.37 2.88 -0.03
CA ILE A 39 4.67 3.30 0.50
C ILE A 39 5.46 2.05 0.86
N GLN A 40 6.72 2.00 0.44
CA GLN A 40 7.67 0.98 0.86
C GLN A 40 8.59 1.53 1.95
N HIS A 41 8.85 0.73 2.98
CA HIS A 41 9.82 1.04 4.03
C HIS A 41 10.57 -0.21 4.51
N ASP A 42 11.65 -0.01 5.24
CA ASP A 42 12.46 -1.10 5.80
C ASP A 42 12.30 -1.30 7.32
N ALA A 43 11.51 -0.46 7.99
CA ALA A 43 11.17 -0.66 9.40
C ALA A 43 10.64 -2.09 9.63
N ALA A 44 11.18 -2.77 10.64
CA ALA A 44 10.85 -4.16 10.89
C ALA A 44 9.35 -4.31 11.21
N ILE A 45 8.60 -4.92 10.29
CA ILE A 45 7.19 -5.21 10.49
C ILE A 45 6.92 -6.70 10.38
N ASN A 46 6.16 -7.22 11.33
CA ASN A 46 5.70 -8.61 11.44
C ASN A 46 4.17 -8.63 11.58
N PRO A 47 3.51 -9.79 11.39
CA PRO A 47 2.08 -9.93 11.67
C PRO A 47 1.72 -9.34 13.05
N GLY A 48 0.70 -8.49 13.09
CA GLY A 48 0.31 -7.69 14.25
C GLY A 48 0.70 -6.21 14.17
N ASN A 49 1.61 -5.83 13.26
CA ASN A 49 1.76 -4.42 12.88
C ASN A 49 0.75 -3.96 11.83
N SER A 50 0.24 -4.89 11.01
CA SER A 50 -0.81 -4.62 10.02
C SER A 50 -2.04 -3.99 10.69
N GLY A 51 -2.51 -2.88 10.13
CA GLY A 51 -3.59 -2.05 10.68
C GLY A 51 -3.09 -0.91 11.58
N GLY A 52 -1.86 -0.97 12.08
CA GLY A 52 -1.23 0.10 12.85
C GLY A 52 -0.67 1.23 11.97
N PRO A 53 -0.36 2.39 12.57
CA PRO A 53 0.11 3.55 11.84
C PRO A 53 1.58 3.43 11.42
N LEU A 54 1.90 4.04 10.29
CA LEU A 54 3.25 4.44 9.89
C LEU A 54 3.37 5.95 10.07
N LEU A 55 4.31 6.40 10.90
CA LEU A 55 4.54 7.80 11.21
C LEU A 55 5.80 8.32 10.54
N ASN A 56 5.86 9.63 10.26
CA ASN A 56 7.12 10.30 10.00
C ASN A 56 7.82 10.72 11.31
N SER A 57 8.99 11.35 11.20
CA SER A 57 9.77 11.81 12.37
C SER A 57 9.09 12.92 13.20
N SER A 58 8.06 13.58 12.65
CA SER A 58 7.26 14.57 13.36
C SER A 58 6.06 13.95 14.09
N GLY A 59 5.89 12.62 14.03
CA GLY A 59 4.76 11.92 14.62
C GLY A 59 3.47 11.98 13.79
N GLU A 60 3.53 12.47 12.55
CA GLU A 60 2.38 12.55 11.66
C GLU A 60 2.16 11.20 10.97
N VAL A 61 0.90 10.76 10.89
CA VAL A 61 0.54 9.52 10.18
C VAL A 61 0.70 9.73 8.68
N ILE A 62 1.60 8.97 8.05
CA ILE A 62 1.83 8.98 6.60
C ILE A 62 1.23 7.77 5.89
N GLY A 63 0.90 6.72 6.63
CA GLY A 63 0.21 5.55 6.09
C GLY A 63 -0.26 4.56 7.16
N ILE A 64 -0.91 3.49 6.70
CA ILE A 64 -1.34 2.35 7.52
C ILE A 64 -0.61 1.11 7.06
N ASN A 65 0.10 0.45 7.97
CA ASN A 65 0.85 -0.77 7.67
C ASN A 65 -0.12 -1.84 7.18
N SER A 66 0.14 -2.47 6.03
CA SER A 66 -0.76 -3.48 5.48
C SER A 66 -0.15 -4.87 5.47
N GLN A 67 1.05 -5.03 4.89
CA GLN A 67 1.63 -6.34 4.62
C GLN A 67 3.16 -6.25 4.51
N ILE A 68 3.82 -7.40 4.66
CA ILE A 68 5.20 -7.63 4.24
C ILE A 68 5.24 -8.52 3.02
N MET A 69 6.25 -8.33 2.17
CA MET A 69 6.62 -9.34 1.19
C MET A 69 7.66 -10.26 1.82
N SER A 70 7.21 -11.38 2.40
CA SER A 70 8.08 -12.36 3.07
C SER A 70 7.57 -13.78 2.89
N SER A 71 8.49 -14.69 2.52
CA SER A 71 8.24 -16.13 2.45
C SER A 71 8.17 -16.79 3.83
N SER A 72 8.76 -16.17 4.86
CA SER A 72 8.88 -16.71 6.22
C SER A 72 7.93 -16.07 7.23
N ARG A 73 7.07 -15.13 6.80
CA ARG A 73 6.24 -14.25 7.66
C ARG A 73 7.02 -13.41 8.68
N SER A 74 8.34 -13.32 8.54
CA SER A 74 9.19 -12.39 9.29
C SER A 74 9.65 -11.26 8.39
N SER A 75 9.87 -10.06 8.94
CA SER A 75 10.39 -8.93 8.17
C SER A 75 11.68 -9.29 7.43
N ALA A 76 11.70 -9.06 6.12
CA ALA A 76 12.90 -9.12 5.29
C ALA A 76 13.44 -7.70 4.96
N GLY A 77 13.00 -6.68 5.70
CA GLY A 77 13.30 -5.27 5.40
C GLY A 77 12.50 -4.71 4.22
N ILE A 78 11.38 -5.36 3.85
CA ILE A 78 10.47 -4.89 2.80
C ILE A 78 9.05 -4.88 3.34
N GLY A 79 8.65 -3.72 3.87
CA GLY A 79 7.32 -3.46 4.38
C GLY A 79 6.53 -2.49 3.52
N PHE A 80 5.19 -2.62 3.56
CA PHE A 80 4.28 -1.79 2.79
C PHE A 80 3.18 -1.15 3.64
N ALA A 81 2.95 0.14 3.40
CA ALA A 81 1.86 0.89 4.00
C ALA A 81 0.97 1.54 2.94
N VAL A 82 -0.35 1.51 3.16
CA VAL A 82 -1.31 2.26 2.34
C VAL A 82 -1.20 3.74 2.72
N PRO A 83 -1.05 4.67 1.76
CA PRO A 83 -0.90 6.10 2.06
C PRO A 83 -2.09 6.67 2.83
N ILE A 84 -1.83 7.60 3.75
CA ILE A 84 -2.88 8.18 4.59
C ILE A 84 -3.96 8.90 3.78
N ASN A 85 -3.61 9.52 2.65
CA ASN A 85 -4.58 10.20 1.78
C ASN A 85 -5.58 9.20 1.17
N THR A 86 -5.12 8.01 0.77
CA THR A 86 -5.99 6.93 0.30
C THR A 86 -6.91 6.44 1.41
N VAL A 87 -6.38 6.29 2.63
CA VAL A 87 -7.15 5.84 3.79
C VAL A 87 -8.23 6.84 4.17
N LYS A 88 -7.94 8.15 4.18
CA LYS A 88 -8.92 9.21 4.49
C LYS A 88 -10.14 9.12 3.58
N VAL A 89 -9.95 9.07 2.26
CA VAL A 89 -11.06 8.92 1.30
C VAL A 89 -11.90 7.68 1.58
N ILE A 90 -11.26 6.56 1.90
CA ILE A 90 -11.95 5.31 2.20
C ILE A 90 -12.75 5.42 3.51
N VAL A 91 -12.14 5.98 4.56
CA VAL A 91 -12.78 6.14 5.87
C VAL A 91 -13.99 7.07 5.76
N ASP A 92 -13.86 8.18 5.04
CA ASP A 92 -14.94 9.14 4.84
C ASP A 92 -16.15 8.48 4.15
N GLU A 93 -15.92 7.71 3.08
CA GLU A 93 -16.97 6.94 2.39
C GLU A 93 -17.61 5.88 3.27
N LEU A 94 -16.80 5.13 4.03
CA LEU A 94 -17.30 4.09 4.94
C LEU A 94 -18.14 4.69 6.06
N ILE A 95 -17.76 5.83 6.62
CA ILE A 95 -18.53 6.53 7.64
C ILE A 95 -19.84 7.06 7.05
N ALA A 96 -19.80 7.68 5.88
CA ALA A 96 -20.97 8.32 5.27
C ALA A 96 -21.98 7.31 4.71
N HIS A 97 -21.53 6.19 4.15
CA HIS A 97 -22.35 5.30 3.34
C HIS A 97 -22.31 3.83 3.77
N GLY A 98 -21.46 3.46 4.73
CA GLY A 98 -21.26 2.08 5.17
C GLY A 98 -20.58 1.18 4.13
N LYS A 99 -20.19 1.73 2.98
CA LYS A 99 -19.55 1.00 1.87
C LYS A 99 -18.75 1.97 1.00
N ILE A 100 -17.82 1.43 0.24
CA ILE A 100 -17.06 2.18 -0.75
C ILE A 100 -17.66 1.89 -2.13
N THR A 101 -18.02 2.92 -2.89
CA THR A 101 -18.38 2.79 -4.31
C THR A 101 -17.24 3.30 -5.17
N ARG A 102 -16.61 2.40 -5.95
CA ARG A 102 -15.51 2.76 -6.85
C ARG A 102 -16.03 2.89 -8.29
N ALA A 103 -15.87 4.08 -8.86
CA ALA A 103 -16.02 4.26 -10.30
C ALA A 103 -14.84 3.59 -11.04
N ALA A 104 -15.11 3.05 -12.21
CA ALA A 104 -14.09 2.51 -13.11
C ALA A 104 -14.32 3.07 -14.51
N LEU A 105 -13.24 3.33 -15.24
CA LEU A 105 -13.31 3.79 -16.63
C LEU A 105 -13.90 2.72 -17.57
N GLY A 106 -13.92 1.44 -17.16
CA GLY A 106 -14.48 0.35 -17.97
C GLY A 106 -13.58 -0.08 -19.15
N VAL A 107 -12.31 0.32 -19.15
CA VAL A 107 -11.34 -0.03 -20.18
C VAL A 107 -10.33 -1.04 -19.65
N VAL A 108 -9.81 -1.88 -20.55
CA VAL A 108 -8.70 -2.79 -20.31
C VAL A 108 -7.55 -2.40 -21.24
N LEU A 109 -6.33 -2.45 -20.72
CA LEU A 109 -5.15 -2.26 -21.55
C LEU A 109 -5.06 -3.40 -22.57
N GLY A 110 -4.83 -3.05 -23.84
CA GLY A 110 -4.54 -4.02 -24.88
C GLY A 110 -3.23 -4.76 -24.60
N SER A 111 -3.05 -5.91 -25.25
CA SER A 111 -1.73 -6.57 -25.23
C SER A 111 -0.68 -5.63 -25.82
N LYS A 112 0.60 -5.86 -25.48
CA LYS A 112 1.68 -5.03 -26.00
C LYS A 112 1.68 -5.01 -27.52
N GLU A 113 1.43 -6.15 -28.14
CA GLU A 113 1.32 -6.30 -29.59
C GLU A 113 0.16 -5.49 -30.16
N THR A 114 -0.99 -5.48 -29.48
CA THR A 114 -2.16 -4.68 -29.87
C THR A 114 -1.85 -3.18 -29.77
N LEU A 115 -1.17 -2.76 -28.70
CA LEU A 115 -0.78 -1.36 -28.49
C LEU A 115 0.24 -0.89 -29.52
N GLU A 116 1.23 -1.73 -29.87
CA GLU A 116 2.23 -1.41 -30.91
C GLU A 116 1.58 -1.30 -32.31
N LEU A 117 0.64 -2.18 -32.65
CA LEU A 117 -0.12 -2.08 -33.91
C LEU A 117 -0.96 -0.80 -33.98
N VAL A 118 -1.66 -0.46 -32.89
CA VAL A 118 -2.45 0.77 -32.81
C VAL A 118 -1.56 2.01 -32.88
N ALA A 119 -0.40 2.02 -32.22
CA ALA A 119 0.54 3.13 -32.25
C ALA A 119 1.05 3.41 -33.69
N GLN A 120 1.39 2.35 -34.44
CA GLN A 120 1.82 2.46 -35.84
C GLN A 120 0.73 2.99 -36.77
N ASP A 121 -0.54 2.58 -36.57
CA ASP A 121 -1.68 3.03 -37.40
C ASP A 121 -2.15 4.44 -37.01
N SER A 122 -2.04 4.79 -35.74
CA SER A 122 -2.55 6.06 -35.20
C SER A 122 -1.55 7.22 -35.27
N GLY A 123 -0.28 6.95 -35.60
CA GLY A 123 0.80 7.95 -35.55
C GLY A 123 1.10 8.47 -34.14
N ILE A 124 0.69 7.72 -33.11
CA ILE A 124 0.96 8.04 -31.70
C ILE A 124 2.34 7.42 -31.37
N PRO A 125 3.33 8.20 -30.92
CA PRO A 125 4.68 7.71 -30.64
C PRO A 125 4.74 6.70 -29.49
#